data_AF-A0A0G0KZE2-F1
#
_entry.id   AF-A0A0G0KZE2-F1
#
_cell.length_a   1.000
_cell.length_b   1.000
_cell.length_c   1.000
_cell.angle_alpha   90.00
_cell.angle_beta   90.00
_cell.angle_gamma   90.00
#
_symmetry.space_group_name_H-M   'P 1'
#
loop_
_entity.id
_entity.type
_entity.pdbx_description
1 polymer ?
#
loop_
_entity_poly.entity_id
_entity_poly.type
_entity_poly.pdbx_seq_one_letter_code
_entity_poly.pdbx_strand_id
1 'polypeptide(L)'
;MNENIQAGNETRVEKKEPSYEDIYDGKQYFTGESRELAKMKAMQEIGDEVGTERVRDLLNSIPDENSDKLFSANEKFDPWAEMKNIRTGTREENKDRLDLFKKKMAYQKIGMIEMQSILYDEINKKPRVTEDELEAKISELMNKYALSDHQRDIFEKSIEIYIERHNGITNYTKECLAKHGEISGKKLFEEMFKRAPYGRVDVVIKPMTLYLKMHNIKDYAYVESGAYMEGRDADKNEIKAANRSGGTKLGNSHIPGLEHTVAIENASSLAARIFWERSRKILTHEDQHNFNQLIDDALSGNSNEGLNPAGIEPPLIETQNDRELSDFDISLSVQNEICAYVKDGSDAESIRNYLLKRDTIYTYGEKYKKENKKNGEKFSQDYIDLVEGGIVAVFDLIKHGYSREEANALLYTENIFYWGNVVEKQLGKRKSIKQELKDKKKLTSLRGRIKRLFF
;
A
#
# COMPACT_ATOMS: atom_id res chain seq x y z
N MET A 1 12.72 48.27 66.04
CA MET A 1 12.01 47.98 64.78
C MET A 1 12.90 47.04 63.99
N ASN A 2 12.60 45.74 64.05
CA ASN A 2 13.37 44.70 63.36
C ASN A 2 12.60 44.32 62.10
N GLU A 3 13.20 44.55 60.93
CA GLU A 3 12.68 44.10 59.65
C GLU A 3 13.12 42.64 59.42
N ASN A 4 12.13 41.75 59.30
CA ASN A 4 12.30 40.36 58.90
C ASN A 4 12.23 40.28 57.38
N ILE A 5 13.34 39.91 56.74
CA ILE A 5 13.38 39.54 55.32
C ILE A 5 13.15 38.03 55.24
N GLN A 6 11.98 37.62 54.74
CA GLN A 6 11.70 36.24 54.38
C GLN A 6 12.21 35.99 52.94
N ALA A 7 13.26 35.17 52.84
CA ALA A 7 13.72 34.59 51.58
C ALA A 7 12.72 33.49 51.16
N GLY A 8 12.08 33.68 50.00
CA GLY A 8 11.24 32.68 49.37
C GLY A 8 12.10 31.58 48.74
N ASN A 9 11.92 30.34 49.20
CA ASN A 9 12.44 29.16 48.53
C ASN A 9 11.59 28.89 47.28
N GLU A 10 12.10 29.27 46.11
CA GLU A 10 11.58 28.80 44.83
C GLU A 10 12.01 27.35 44.63
N THR A 11 11.05 26.42 44.80
CA THR A 11 11.21 25.01 44.46
C THR A 11 11.42 24.88 42.95
N ARG A 12 12.67 24.60 42.55
CA ARG A 12 13.03 24.26 41.17
C ARG A 12 12.39 22.91 40.83
N VAL A 13 11.26 22.95 40.12
CA VAL A 13 10.64 21.76 39.54
C VAL A 13 11.57 21.26 38.44
N GLU A 14 12.27 20.15 38.68
CA GLU A 14 12.96 19.41 37.63
C GLU A 14 11.91 18.99 36.59
N LYS A 15 11.94 19.63 35.42
CA LYS A 15 11.19 19.16 34.25
C LYS A 15 11.80 17.83 33.85
N LYS A 16 11.15 16.74 34.25
CA LYS A 16 11.45 15.39 33.77
C LYS A 16 11.31 15.41 32.25
N GLU A 17 12.37 15.04 31.52
CA GLU A 17 12.30 14.93 30.07
C GLU A 17 11.18 13.93 29.71
N PRO A 18 10.31 14.25 28.75
CA PRO A 18 9.27 13.32 28.31
C PRO A 18 9.94 12.04 27.83
N SER A 19 9.45 10.92 28.32
CA SER A 19 10.02 9.62 27.98
C SER A 19 9.65 9.27 26.54
N TYR A 20 10.49 8.47 25.88
CA TYR A 20 10.21 7.95 24.53
C TYR A 20 8.89 7.15 24.46
N GLU A 21 8.37 6.66 25.60
CA GLU A 21 7.05 6.03 25.74
C GLU A 21 5.89 7.01 25.55
N ASP A 22 6.06 8.29 25.92
CA ASP A 22 5.00 9.29 25.81
C ASP A 22 4.72 9.75 24.36
N ILE A 23 5.64 9.47 23.43
CA ILE A 23 5.55 9.89 22.01
C ILE A 23 4.81 8.85 21.16
N TYR A 24 4.91 7.56 21.52
CA TYR A 24 4.38 6.42 20.73
C TYR A 24 3.19 5.72 21.37
N ASP A 25 2.95 5.89 22.68
CA ASP A 25 1.69 5.49 23.29
C ASP A 25 0.61 6.38 22.67
N GLY A 26 -0.22 5.82 21.79
CA GLY A 26 -1.18 6.51 20.92
C GLY A 26 -2.30 7.26 21.63
N LYS A 27 -1.99 8.00 22.71
CA LYS A 27 -2.76 9.11 23.24
C LYS A 27 -2.88 10.14 22.15
N GLN A 28 -3.84 9.90 21.28
CA GLN A 28 -4.58 10.98 20.66
C GLN A 28 -4.89 11.99 21.76
N TYR A 29 -4.52 13.25 21.54
CA TYR A 29 -5.13 14.37 22.23
C TYR A 29 -6.60 14.48 21.77
N PHE A 30 -7.41 13.48 22.14
CA PHE A 30 -8.86 13.40 21.95
C PHE A 30 -9.44 12.77 23.21
N THR A 31 -9.86 13.62 24.15
CA THR A 31 -10.69 13.19 25.28
C THR A 31 -12.07 12.80 24.75
N GLY A 32 -12.28 11.50 24.51
CA GLY A 32 -13.61 10.93 24.27
C GLY A 32 -13.67 9.81 23.23
N GLU A 33 -13.06 8.65 23.50
CA GLU A 33 -13.33 7.45 22.71
C GLU A 33 -14.72 6.86 23.08
N SER A 34 -15.60 6.79 22.08
CA SER A 34 -16.96 6.25 22.19
C SER A 34 -16.95 4.72 22.20
N ARG A 35 -17.82 4.10 23.00
CA ARG A 35 -18.16 2.65 22.98
C ARG A 35 -18.39 2.07 21.58
N GLU A 36 -18.72 2.90 20.60
CA GLU A 36 -18.85 2.53 19.18
C GLU A 36 -17.50 2.11 18.56
N LEU A 37 -16.40 2.79 18.90
CA LEU A 37 -15.06 2.49 18.35
C LEU A 37 -14.56 1.11 18.79
N ALA A 38 -14.85 0.72 20.03
CA ALA A 38 -14.55 -0.59 20.58
C ALA A 38 -15.40 -1.70 19.91
N LYS A 39 -16.68 -1.43 19.63
CA LYS A 39 -17.55 -2.37 18.89
C LYS A 39 -17.11 -2.55 17.45
N MET A 40 -16.65 -1.49 16.79
CA MET A 40 -16.16 -1.55 15.41
C MET A 40 -14.80 -2.25 15.31
N LYS A 41 -13.89 -2.04 16.26
CA LYS A 41 -12.64 -2.83 16.37
C LYS A 41 -12.96 -4.32 16.53
N ALA A 42 -13.88 -4.68 17.42
CA ALA A 42 -14.29 -6.07 17.61
C ALA A 42 -14.91 -6.67 16.33
N MET A 43 -15.72 -5.92 15.57
CA MET A 43 -16.28 -6.40 14.30
C MET A 43 -15.23 -6.55 13.19
N GLN A 44 -14.20 -5.71 13.19
CA GLN A 44 -13.08 -5.79 12.25
C GLN A 44 -12.18 -6.99 12.61
N GLU A 45 -11.85 -7.17 13.89
CA GLU A 45 -11.10 -8.31 14.42
C GLU A 45 -11.82 -9.65 14.16
N ILE A 46 -13.15 -9.71 14.29
CA ILE A 46 -13.96 -10.89 13.92
C ILE A 46 -13.92 -11.14 12.40
N GLY A 47 -13.83 -10.09 11.57
CA GLY A 47 -13.66 -10.25 10.13
C GLY A 47 -12.27 -10.77 9.73
N ASP A 48 -11.24 -10.33 10.45
CA ASP A 48 -9.84 -10.69 10.23
C ASP A 48 -9.52 -12.11 10.74
N GLU A 49 -10.10 -12.54 11.87
CA GLU A 49 -9.98 -13.93 12.37
C GLU A 49 -10.63 -14.95 11.42
N VAL A 50 -11.78 -14.61 10.81
CA VAL A 50 -12.50 -15.50 9.87
C VAL A 50 -11.78 -15.66 8.52
N GLY A 51 -10.92 -14.71 8.12
CA GLY A 51 -10.08 -14.82 6.92
C GLY A 51 -9.02 -15.92 7.05
N THR A 52 -8.33 -15.98 8.20
CA THR A 52 -7.26 -16.95 8.45
C THR A 52 -7.72 -18.41 8.48
N GLU A 53 -8.96 -18.65 8.91
CA GLU A 53 -9.53 -20.01 9.01
C GLU A 53 -9.87 -20.61 7.62
N ARG A 54 -10.07 -19.76 6.59
CA ARG A 54 -10.41 -20.19 5.22
C ARG A 54 -9.24 -20.27 4.25
N VAL A 55 -8.15 -19.54 4.48
CA VAL A 55 -6.86 -19.88 3.87
C VAL A 55 -6.49 -21.31 4.27
N ARG A 56 -6.79 -21.70 5.52
CA ARG A 56 -6.78 -23.09 5.97
C ARG A 56 -7.70 -23.99 5.14
N ASP A 57 -8.95 -23.63 4.88
CA ASP A 57 -9.85 -24.44 4.02
C ASP A 57 -9.37 -24.58 2.57
N LEU A 58 -8.69 -23.56 2.02
CA LEU A 58 -8.09 -23.63 0.70
C LEU A 58 -6.82 -24.49 0.71
N LEU A 59 -6.01 -24.41 1.78
CA LEU A 59 -4.94 -25.35 2.07
C LEU A 59 -5.48 -26.78 2.24
N ASN A 60 -6.67 -26.96 2.82
CA ASN A 60 -7.34 -28.26 2.99
C ASN A 60 -7.91 -28.80 1.65
N SER A 61 -8.06 -27.94 0.63
CA SER A 61 -8.43 -28.34 -0.73
C SER A 61 -7.22 -28.81 -1.56
N ILE A 62 -6.00 -28.45 -1.12
CA ILE A 62 -4.78 -29.15 -1.48
C ILE A 62 -4.81 -30.43 -0.63
N PRO A 63 -4.72 -31.64 -1.21
CA PRO A 63 -4.89 -32.87 -0.44
C PRO A 63 -3.97 -32.90 0.79
N ASP A 64 -4.59 -32.77 1.96
CA ASP A 64 -3.96 -32.50 3.26
C ASP A 64 -2.94 -33.57 3.67
N GLU A 65 -3.08 -34.79 3.14
CA GLU A 65 -2.23 -35.92 3.52
C GLU A 65 -0.76 -35.83 3.06
N ASN A 66 -0.34 -34.80 2.30
CA ASN A 66 1.06 -34.62 1.88
C ASN A 66 1.55 -33.16 1.71
N SER A 67 0.87 -32.15 2.26
CA SER A 67 1.34 -30.75 2.12
C SER A 67 2.76 -30.55 2.71
N ASP A 68 3.05 -31.18 3.86
CA ASP A 68 4.38 -31.28 4.47
C ASP A 68 5.41 -32.07 3.64
N LYS A 69 4.98 -32.76 2.57
CA LYS A 69 5.86 -33.49 1.65
C LYS A 69 5.95 -32.85 0.27
N LEU A 70 5.33 -31.69 0.04
CA LEU A 70 5.39 -31.03 -1.27
C LEU A 70 6.82 -30.59 -1.59
N PHE A 71 7.55 -30.19 -0.55
CA PHE A 71 8.97 -29.88 -0.57
C PHE A 71 9.73 -30.86 0.29
N SER A 72 10.95 -31.19 -0.14
CA SER A 72 11.92 -31.84 0.73
C SER A 72 12.43 -30.88 1.80
N ALA A 73 12.93 -31.41 2.92
CA ALA A 73 13.49 -30.58 3.98
C ALA A 73 14.62 -29.69 3.45
N ASN A 74 14.52 -28.38 3.69
CA ASN A 74 15.43 -27.35 3.18
C ASN A 74 15.46 -27.19 1.64
N GLU A 75 14.46 -27.70 0.93
CA GLU A 75 14.33 -27.41 -0.50
C GLU A 75 14.14 -25.91 -0.73
N LYS A 76 14.79 -25.39 -1.77
CA LYS A 76 14.48 -24.09 -2.36
C LYS A 76 13.87 -24.32 -3.72
N PHE A 77 12.67 -23.81 -3.93
CA PHE A 77 11.95 -23.94 -5.18
C PHE A 77 12.15 -22.68 -6.01
N ASP A 78 12.96 -22.79 -7.07
CA ASP A 78 13.08 -21.76 -8.08
C ASP A 78 12.14 -22.08 -9.26
N PRO A 79 11.05 -21.30 -9.45
CA PRO A 79 10.10 -21.55 -10.51
C PRO A 79 10.73 -21.52 -11.92
N TRP A 80 11.76 -20.71 -12.13
CA TRP A 80 12.42 -20.58 -13.43
C TRP A 80 13.28 -21.78 -13.75
N ALA A 81 14.11 -22.20 -12.80
CA ALA A 81 14.93 -23.39 -12.92
C ALA A 81 14.03 -24.63 -13.16
N GLU A 82 12.94 -24.76 -12.42
CA GLU A 82 12.02 -25.89 -12.58
C GLU A 82 11.32 -25.87 -13.94
N MET A 83 10.86 -24.71 -14.42
CA MET A 83 10.26 -24.60 -15.76
C MET A 83 11.26 -24.94 -16.88
N LYS A 84 12.53 -24.59 -16.72
CA LYS A 84 13.59 -24.97 -17.67
C LYS A 84 13.76 -26.48 -17.71
N ASN A 85 13.79 -27.14 -16.54
CA ASN A 85 13.88 -28.60 -16.41
C ASN A 85 12.66 -29.33 -16.99
N ILE A 86 11.46 -28.75 -16.85
CA ILE A 86 10.23 -29.30 -17.44
C ILE A 86 10.28 -29.21 -18.96
N ARG A 87 10.88 -28.18 -19.55
CA ARG A 87 10.92 -28.04 -21.01
C ARG A 87 11.81 -29.08 -21.71
N THR A 88 12.73 -29.71 -20.99
CA THR A 88 13.70 -30.67 -21.55
C THR A 88 13.26 -32.13 -21.53
N GLY A 89 12.15 -32.47 -20.87
CA GLY A 89 11.66 -33.86 -20.76
C GLY A 89 10.73 -34.30 -21.90
N THR A 90 10.30 -35.55 -21.87
CA THR A 90 9.28 -36.09 -22.80
C THR A 90 7.89 -35.53 -22.50
N ARG A 91 6.94 -35.64 -23.44
CA ARG A 91 5.59 -35.09 -23.28
C ARG A 91 4.86 -35.65 -22.04
N GLU A 92 4.97 -36.96 -21.81
CA GLU A 92 4.38 -37.64 -20.66
C GLU A 92 5.03 -37.19 -19.35
N GLU A 93 6.36 -37.20 -19.25
CA GLU A 93 7.08 -36.73 -18.05
C GLU A 93 6.78 -35.27 -17.73
N ASN A 94 6.68 -34.44 -18.77
CA ASN A 94 6.41 -33.01 -18.62
C ASN A 94 5.00 -32.76 -18.07
N LYS A 95 4.03 -33.65 -18.32
CA LYS A 95 2.67 -33.47 -17.80
C LYS A 95 2.64 -33.59 -16.29
N ASP A 96 3.26 -34.63 -15.74
CA ASP A 96 3.25 -34.88 -14.29
C ASP A 96 4.14 -33.86 -13.56
N ARG A 97 5.29 -33.52 -14.11
CA ARG A 97 6.15 -32.45 -13.57
C ARG A 97 5.46 -31.09 -13.61
N LEU A 98 4.70 -30.78 -14.66
CA LEU A 98 3.95 -29.53 -14.75
C LEU A 98 2.81 -29.46 -13.72
N ASP A 99 2.16 -30.58 -13.42
CA ASP A 99 1.14 -30.62 -12.35
C ASP A 99 1.77 -30.37 -10.98
N LEU A 100 2.88 -31.04 -10.68
CA LEU A 100 3.63 -30.83 -9.44
C LEU A 100 4.16 -29.39 -9.32
N PHE A 101 4.74 -28.85 -10.39
CA PHE A 101 5.19 -27.47 -10.46
C PHE A 101 4.08 -26.47 -10.11
N LYS A 102 2.88 -26.65 -10.67
CA LYS A 102 1.74 -25.77 -10.36
C LYS A 102 1.36 -25.81 -8.89
N LYS A 103 1.38 -27.00 -8.28
CA LYS A 103 1.12 -27.17 -6.84
C LYS A 103 2.18 -26.47 -6.00
N LYS A 104 3.47 -26.68 -6.30
CA LYS A 104 4.61 -26.01 -5.65
C LYS A 104 4.51 -24.49 -5.76
N MET A 105 4.26 -23.98 -6.97
CA MET A 105 4.10 -22.55 -7.22
C MET A 105 2.93 -21.95 -6.46
N ALA A 106 1.77 -22.63 -6.44
CA ALA A 106 0.61 -22.15 -5.68
C ALA A 106 0.90 -22.10 -4.18
N TYR A 107 1.56 -23.13 -3.63
CA TYR A 107 1.95 -23.17 -2.22
C TYR A 107 2.95 -22.06 -1.87
N GLN A 108 3.96 -21.85 -2.72
CA GLN A 108 4.94 -20.78 -2.55
C GLN A 108 4.28 -19.38 -2.54
N LYS A 109 3.32 -19.13 -3.44
CA LYS A 109 2.56 -17.87 -3.47
C LYS A 109 1.73 -17.63 -2.21
N ILE A 110 1.11 -18.68 -1.67
CA ILE A 110 0.42 -18.60 -0.36
C ILE A 110 1.40 -18.16 0.71
N GLY A 111 2.61 -18.72 0.71
CA GLY A 111 3.67 -18.28 1.61
C GLY A 111 4.02 -16.81 1.49
N MET A 112 4.22 -16.33 0.26
CA MET A 112 4.50 -14.90 0.00
C MET A 112 3.39 -13.98 0.53
N ILE A 113 2.12 -14.38 0.36
CA ILE A 113 0.95 -13.65 0.88
C ILE A 113 0.96 -13.61 2.41
N GLU A 114 1.25 -14.74 3.05
CA GLU A 114 1.32 -14.86 4.50
C GLU A 114 2.46 -13.97 5.05
N MET A 115 3.64 -14.00 4.43
CA MET A 115 4.76 -13.13 4.82
C MET A 115 4.44 -11.65 4.66
N GLN A 116 3.83 -11.22 3.54
CA GLN A 116 3.43 -9.82 3.36
C GLN A 116 2.41 -9.38 4.41
N SER A 117 1.41 -10.23 4.69
CA SER A 117 0.40 -9.97 5.72
C SER A 117 1.04 -9.84 7.10
N ILE A 118 1.95 -10.74 7.47
CA ILE A 118 2.67 -10.71 8.75
C ILE A 118 3.54 -9.45 8.86
N LEU A 119 4.30 -9.12 7.82
CA LEU A 119 5.12 -7.89 7.83
C LEU A 119 4.24 -6.65 8.00
N TYR A 120 3.16 -6.52 7.22
CA TYR A 120 2.24 -5.39 7.35
C TYR A 120 1.66 -5.28 8.76
N ASP A 121 1.22 -6.41 9.33
CA ASP A 121 0.60 -6.46 10.64
C ASP A 121 1.59 -6.15 11.76
N GLU A 122 2.76 -6.75 11.75
CA GLU A 122 3.79 -6.52 12.77
C GLU A 122 4.26 -5.06 12.75
N ILE A 123 4.53 -4.53 11.57
CA ILE A 123 4.92 -3.11 11.38
C ILE A 123 3.84 -2.18 11.96
N ASN A 124 2.55 -2.44 11.68
CA ASN A 124 1.47 -1.56 12.13
C ASN A 124 1.08 -1.76 13.61
N LYS A 125 1.13 -2.99 14.12
CA LYS A 125 0.73 -3.33 15.51
C LYS A 125 1.85 -3.03 16.50
N LYS A 126 3.11 -3.11 16.09
CA LYS A 126 4.28 -2.89 16.95
C LYS A 126 5.19 -1.83 16.35
N PRO A 127 4.98 -0.55 16.69
CA PRO A 127 5.81 0.55 16.21
C PRO A 127 7.30 0.48 16.55
N ARG A 128 7.73 -0.48 17.36
CA ARG A 128 9.12 -0.69 17.78
C ARG A 128 9.63 -2.08 17.42
N VAL A 129 8.99 -2.75 16.47
CA VAL A 129 9.44 -4.05 16.00
C VAL A 129 10.86 -3.93 15.45
N THR A 130 11.74 -4.81 15.89
CA THR A 130 13.14 -4.83 15.48
C THR A 130 13.32 -5.63 14.19
N GLU A 131 14.46 -5.41 13.52
CA GLU A 131 14.88 -6.18 12.35
C GLU A 131 14.88 -7.68 12.66
N ASP A 132 15.62 -8.10 13.70
CA ASP A 132 15.68 -9.48 14.17
C ASP A 132 14.30 -10.11 14.42
N GLU A 133 13.35 -9.36 14.99
CA GLU A 133 11.98 -9.86 15.23
C GLU A 133 11.19 -10.08 13.94
N LEU A 134 11.36 -9.21 12.94
CA LEU A 134 10.74 -9.38 11.63
C LEU A 134 11.40 -10.53 10.87
N GLU A 135 12.74 -10.58 10.84
CA GLU A 135 13.53 -11.61 10.18
C GLU A 135 13.22 -13.00 10.74
N ALA A 136 13.14 -13.14 12.06
CA ALA A 136 12.79 -14.41 12.69
C ALA A 136 11.42 -14.92 12.24
N LYS A 137 10.42 -14.03 12.15
CA LYS A 137 9.06 -14.38 11.71
C LYS A 137 9.01 -14.82 10.26
N ILE A 138 9.71 -14.12 9.37
CA ILE A 138 9.68 -14.46 7.94
C ILE A 138 10.58 -15.66 7.61
N SER A 139 11.70 -15.85 8.32
CA SER A 139 12.67 -16.93 8.06
C SER A 139 12.05 -18.32 8.19
N GLU A 140 11.17 -18.51 9.19
CA GLU A 140 10.42 -19.76 9.36
C GLU A 140 9.53 -20.04 8.13
N LEU A 141 8.86 -19.00 7.63
CA LEU A 141 7.97 -19.09 6.47
C LEU A 141 8.74 -19.28 5.16
N MET A 142 9.89 -18.62 5.00
CA MET A 142 10.76 -18.79 3.84
C MET A 142 11.17 -20.25 3.65
N ASN A 143 11.47 -20.94 4.76
CA ASN A 143 11.81 -22.35 4.76
C ASN A 143 10.57 -23.23 4.53
N LYS A 144 9.47 -22.96 5.23
CA LYS A 144 8.21 -23.69 5.08
C LYS A 144 7.70 -23.69 3.64
N TYR A 145 7.77 -22.55 2.97
CA TYR A 145 7.25 -22.34 1.61
C TYR A 145 8.30 -22.52 0.52
N ALA A 146 9.50 -22.99 0.88
CA ALA A 146 10.60 -23.26 -0.04
C ALA A 146 10.89 -22.07 -0.98
N LEU A 147 10.94 -20.85 -0.45
CA LEU A 147 11.27 -19.68 -1.28
C LEU A 147 12.63 -19.83 -1.95
N SER A 148 12.72 -19.38 -3.19
CA SER A 148 13.99 -19.23 -3.90
C SER A 148 14.87 -18.17 -3.24
N ASP A 149 16.17 -18.19 -3.53
CA ASP A 149 17.11 -17.19 -2.99
C ASP A 149 16.71 -15.76 -3.37
N HIS A 150 16.30 -15.56 -4.62
CA HIS A 150 15.82 -14.26 -5.06
C HIS A 150 14.56 -13.79 -4.32
N GLN A 151 13.61 -14.70 -4.05
CA GLN A 151 12.42 -14.36 -3.27
C GLN A 151 12.77 -14.03 -1.82
N ARG A 152 13.74 -14.73 -1.22
CA ARG A 152 14.21 -14.44 0.14
C ARG A 152 14.82 -13.05 0.22
N ASP A 153 15.72 -12.73 -0.71
CA ASP A 153 16.37 -11.43 -0.84
C ASP A 153 15.35 -10.28 -0.94
N ILE A 154 14.24 -10.46 -1.68
CA ILE A 154 13.18 -9.45 -1.73
C ILE A 154 12.57 -9.18 -0.35
N PHE A 155 12.30 -10.20 0.46
CA PHE A 155 11.71 -9.99 1.78
C PHE A 155 12.71 -9.45 2.80
N GLU A 156 13.95 -9.94 2.77
CA GLU A 156 15.06 -9.42 3.58
C GLU A 156 15.30 -7.94 3.28
N LYS A 157 15.39 -7.58 1.99
CA LYS A 157 15.53 -6.19 1.55
C LYS A 157 14.31 -5.34 1.90
N SER A 158 13.10 -5.89 1.84
CA SER A 158 11.90 -5.19 2.30
C SER A 158 11.98 -4.85 3.79
N ILE A 159 12.52 -5.74 4.63
CA ILE A 159 12.74 -5.44 6.06
C ILE A 159 13.78 -4.33 6.20
N GLU A 160 14.93 -4.43 5.52
CA GLU A 160 16.00 -3.43 5.61
C GLU A 160 15.48 -2.03 5.27
N ILE A 161 14.76 -1.89 4.15
CA ILE A 161 14.16 -0.61 3.72
C ILE A 161 13.13 -0.12 4.75
N TYR A 162 12.37 -1.02 5.37
CA TYR A 162 11.43 -0.65 6.42
C TYR A 162 12.18 -0.06 7.62
N ILE A 163 13.24 -0.72 8.09
CA ILE A 163 14.04 -0.28 9.23
C ILE A 163 14.69 1.07 8.95
N GLU A 164 15.23 1.27 7.74
CA GLU A 164 15.77 2.56 7.30
C GLU A 164 14.72 3.67 7.40
N ARG A 165 13.54 3.48 6.80
CA ARG A 165 12.43 4.45 6.82
C ARG A 165 11.94 4.73 8.24
N HIS A 166 11.79 3.67 9.04
CA HIS A 166 11.34 3.77 10.42
C HIS A 166 12.32 4.59 11.27
N ASN A 167 13.63 4.33 11.10
CA ASN A 167 14.68 5.07 11.76
C ASN A 167 14.73 6.53 11.30
N GLY A 168 14.54 6.80 10.01
CA GLY A 168 14.46 8.16 9.48
C GLY A 168 13.34 8.98 10.13
N ILE A 169 12.13 8.43 10.19
CA ILE A 169 10.99 9.07 10.88
C ILE A 169 11.30 9.27 12.38
N THR A 170 11.83 8.24 13.03
CA THR A 170 12.13 8.26 14.48
C THR A 170 13.19 9.30 14.81
N ASN A 171 14.29 9.34 14.05
CA ASN A 171 15.38 10.29 14.26
C ASN A 171 14.91 11.72 14.01
N TYR A 172 14.22 11.96 12.90
CA TYR A 172 13.69 13.28 12.59
C TYR A 172 12.72 13.79 13.67
N THR A 173 11.79 12.95 14.11
CA THR A 173 10.82 13.34 15.16
C THR A 173 11.48 13.58 16.51
N LYS A 174 12.52 12.81 16.88
CA LYS A 174 13.35 13.06 18.08
C LYS A 174 14.10 14.38 17.97
N GLU A 175 14.72 14.69 16.83
CA GLU A 175 15.41 15.95 16.60
C GLU A 175 14.46 17.15 16.73
N CYS A 176 13.27 17.06 16.12
CA CYS A 176 12.24 18.09 16.26
C CYS A 176 11.82 18.25 17.73
N LEU A 177 11.58 17.16 18.46
CA LEU A 177 11.22 17.21 19.87
C LEU A 177 12.32 17.86 20.72
N ALA A 178 13.58 17.47 20.52
CA ALA A 178 14.72 18.02 21.24
C ALA A 178 14.89 19.52 20.98
N LYS A 179 14.73 19.94 19.72
CA LYS A 179 14.88 21.34 19.30
C LYS A 179 13.73 22.23 19.79
N HIS A 180 12.51 21.71 19.82
CA HIS A 180 11.30 22.52 19.96
C HIS A 180 10.53 22.28 21.26
N GLY A 181 10.91 21.27 22.04
CA GLY A 181 10.25 20.83 23.27
C GLY A 181 8.92 20.09 23.07
N GLU A 182 8.39 20.05 21.85
CA GLU A 182 7.16 19.36 21.47
C GLU A 182 7.18 19.02 19.97
N ILE A 183 6.43 17.98 19.58
CA ILE A 183 6.17 17.68 18.17
C ILE A 183 4.96 18.51 17.73
N SER A 184 5.22 19.64 17.07
CA SER A 184 4.19 20.54 16.55
C SER A 184 4.09 20.45 15.04
N GLY A 185 2.88 20.21 14.51
CA GLY A 185 2.66 20.13 13.07
C GLY A 185 3.02 21.41 12.33
N LYS A 186 2.86 22.58 12.97
CA LYS A 186 3.33 23.85 12.43
C LYS A 186 4.85 23.87 12.22
N LYS A 187 5.59 23.45 13.24
CA LYS A 187 7.06 23.45 13.22
C LYS A 187 7.60 22.41 12.24
N LEU A 188 7.00 21.21 12.22
CA LEU A 188 7.32 20.17 11.24
C LEU A 188 7.08 20.66 9.80
N PHE A 189 5.94 21.28 9.54
CA PHE A 189 5.64 21.87 8.24
C PHE A 189 6.68 22.94 7.85
N GLU A 190 7.07 23.82 8.78
CA GLU A 190 8.10 24.84 8.54
C GLU A 190 9.46 24.25 8.20
N GLU A 191 9.87 23.18 8.89
CA GLU A 191 11.16 22.53 8.66
C GLU A 191 11.20 21.74 7.35
N MET A 192 10.09 21.08 7.01
CA MET A 192 9.92 20.31 5.78
C MET A 192 9.72 21.20 4.56
N PHE A 193 8.91 22.25 4.65
CA PHE A 193 8.53 23.02 3.45
C PHE A 193 9.07 24.45 3.44
N LYS A 194 10.00 24.75 4.36
CA LYS A 194 10.75 26.03 4.45
C LYS A 194 9.85 27.28 4.53
N ARG A 195 8.61 27.12 4.99
CA ARG A 195 7.62 28.19 5.14
C ARG A 195 6.64 27.87 6.26
N ALA A 196 6.16 28.90 6.96
CA ALA A 196 5.03 28.76 7.88
C ALA A 196 3.76 28.32 7.14
N PRO A 197 2.98 27.36 7.69
CA PRO A 197 1.67 27.05 7.14
C PRO A 197 0.70 28.20 7.38
N TYR A 198 -0.21 28.43 6.44
CA TYR A 198 -1.31 29.38 6.60
C TYR A 198 -2.38 28.86 7.57
N GLY A 199 -2.54 27.54 7.69
CA GLY A 199 -3.52 26.89 8.55
C GLY A 199 -2.92 26.01 9.64
N ARG A 200 -3.82 25.32 10.35
CA ARG A 200 -3.43 24.25 11.28
C ARG A 200 -2.91 23.05 10.48
N VAL A 201 -1.87 22.42 11.01
CA VAL A 201 -1.35 21.14 10.53
C VAL A 201 -1.37 20.17 11.71
N ASP A 202 -2.10 19.06 11.58
CA ASP A 202 -2.03 17.97 12.55
C ASP A 202 -1.03 16.92 12.04
N VAL A 203 -0.41 16.18 12.96
CA VAL A 203 0.59 15.16 12.62
C VAL A 203 0.17 13.83 13.20
N VAL A 204 0.30 12.77 12.40
CA VAL A 204 0.18 11.39 12.83
C VAL A 204 1.48 10.70 12.48
N ILE A 205 2.19 10.20 13.50
CA ILE A 205 3.44 9.45 13.32
C ILE A 205 3.07 7.97 13.29
N LYS A 206 3.33 7.32 12.17
CA LYS A 206 3.22 5.87 12.00
C LYS A 206 4.62 5.27 11.78
N PRO A 207 4.78 3.96 11.93
CA PRO A 207 6.08 3.30 11.79
C PRO A 207 6.75 3.50 10.43
N MET A 208 5.97 3.61 9.35
CA MET A 208 6.48 3.87 7.98
C MET A 208 6.04 5.21 7.40
N THR A 209 5.20 5.97 8.12
CA THR A 209 4.52 7.13 7.55
C THR A 209 4.55 8.32 8.51
N LEU A 210 5.17 9.41 8.11
CA LEU A 210 4.96 10.73 8.73
C LEU A 210 3.79 11.41 8.01
N TYR A 211 2.62 11.42 8.64
CA TYR A 211 1.37 11.84 8.00
C TYR A 211 0.94 13.24 8.46
N LEU A 212 0.82 14.19 7.53
CA LEU A 212 0.47 15.58 7.81
C LEU A 212 -0.95 15.93 7.34
N LYS A 213 -1.84 16.31 8.26
CA LYS A 213 -3.20 16.76 7.95
C LYS A 213 -3.27 18.27 7.80
N MET A 214 -3.46 18.76 6.59
CA MET A 214 -3.44 20.19 6.29
C MET A 214 -4.85 20.77 6.25
N HIS A 215 -5.17 21.66 7.20
CA HIS A 215 -6.51 22.26 7.31
C HIS A 215 -6.70 23.49 6.43
N ASN A 216 -5.72 23.81 5.58
CA ASN A 216 -5.78 24.91 4.62
C ASN A 216 -5.40 24.40 3.23
N ILE A 217 -6.25 24.67 2.23
CA ILE A 217 -6.07 24.18 0.86
C ILE A 217 -4.81 24.74 0.19
N LYS A 218 -4.36 25.95 0.56
CA LYS A 218 -3.14 26.54 0.00
C LYS A 218 -1.88 25.84 0.52
N ASP A 219 -1.89 25.39 1.77
CA ASP A 219 -0.79 24.61 2.34
C ASP A 219 -0.74 23.23 1.67
N TYR A 220 -1.89 22.57 1.51
CA TYR A 220 -1.98 21.29 0.81
C TYR A 220 -1.52 21.39 -0.65
N ALA A 221 -2.05 22.36 -1.41
CA ALA A 221 -1.66 22.55 -2.80
C ALA A 221 -0.18 22.90 -2.97
N TYR A 222 0.39 23.69 -2.06
CA TYR A 222 1.81 24.07 -2.06
C TYR A 222 2.73 22.85 -1.94
N VAL A 223 2.35 21.86 -1.14
CA VAL A 223 3.12 20.64 -0.97
C VAL A 223 2.83 19.62 -2.07
N GLU A 224 1.55 19.37 -2.38
CA GLU A 224 1.13 18.37 -3.37
C GLU A 224 1.65 18.68 -4.78
N SER A 225 1.67 19.96 -5.18
CA SER A 225 2.14 20.33 -6.52
C SER A 225 3.66 20.44 -6.63
N GLY A 226 4.40 20.29 -5.53
CA GLY A 226 5.85 20.50 -5.49
C GLY A 226 6.29 21.96 -5.54
N ALA A 227 5.37 22.93 -5.46
CA ALA A 227 5.68 24.37 -5.50
C ALA A 227 6.71 24.79 -4.43
N TYR A 228 6.75 24.08 -3.29
CA TYR A 228 7.77 24.29 -2.26
C TYR A 228 9.20 24.03 -2.70
N MET A 229 9.42 23.05 -3.58
CA MET A 229 10.75 22.75 -4.13
C MET A 229 11.22 23.86 -5.08
N GLU A 230 10.27 24.52 -5.75
CA GLU A 230 10.52 25.63 -6.67
C GLU A 230 10.59 27.00 -5.96
N GLY A 231 10.34 27.05 -4.64
CA GLY A 231 10.35 28.30 -3.88
C GLY A 231 9.24 29.28 -4.29
N ARG A 232 8.10 28.79 -4.79
CA ARG A 232 6.95 29.61 -5.23
C ARG A 232 5.65 29.19 -4.54
N ASP A 233 4.64 30.04 -4.58
CA ASP A 233 3.29 29.66 -4.16
C ASP A 233 2.62 28.74 -5.20
N ALA A 234 1.67 27.92 -4.74
CA ALA A 234 0.78 27.18 -5.63
C ALA A 234 -0.15 28.13 -6.39
N ASP A 235 -0.26 27.92 -7.70
CA ASP A 235 -1.13 28.69 -8.58
C ASP A 235 -2.60 28.26 -8.47
N LYS A 236 -3.48 28.96 -9.21
CA LYS A 236 -4.92 28.69 -9.18
C LYS A 236 -5.29 27.30 -9.72
N ASN A 237 -4.55 26.78 -10.70
CA ASN A 237 -4.80 25.47 -11.28
C ASN A 237 -4.34 24.36 -10.34
N GLU A 238 -3.19 24.52 -9.69
CA GLU A 238 -2.68 23.62 -8.65
C GLU A 238 -3.64 23.56 -7.47
N ILE A 239 -4.08 24.71 -6.94
CA ILE A 239 -5.10 24.75 -5.86
C ILE A 239 -6.39 24.02 -6.27
N LYS A 240 -6.84 24.21 -7.53
CA LYS A 240 -8.03 23.54 -8.06
C LYS A 240 -7.83 22.04 -8.22
N ALA A 241 -6.64 21.59 -8.60
CA ALA A 241 -6.28 20.18 -8.69
C ALA A 241 -6.24 19.54 -7.30
N ALA A 242 -5.54 20.17 -6.36
CA ALA A 242 -5.40 19.74 -4.98
C ALA A 242 -6.77 19.63 -4.27
N ASN A 243 -7.73 20.50 -4.60
CA ASN A 243 -9.10 20.44 -4.05
C ASN A 243 -9.90 19.20 -4.50
N ARG A 244 -9.41 18.46 -5.50
CA ARG A 244 -10.01 17.19 -5.96
C ARG A 244 -9.30 15.96 -5.37
N SER A 245 -8.15 16.15 -4.73
CA SER A 245 -7.39 15.09 -4.07
C SER A 245 -7.70 15.06 -2.56
N GLY A 246 -7.76 13.85 -2.00
CA GLY A 246 -7.98 13.61 -0.57
C GLY A 246 -6.66 13.52 0.21
N GLY A 247 -5.66 12.89 -0.38
CA GLY A 247 -4.32 12.75 0.15
C GLY A 247 -3.33 12.42 -0.96
N THR A 248 -2.05 12.46 -0.63
CA THR A 248 -0.99 11.97 -1.52
C THR A 248 0.24 11.58 -0.72
N LYS A 249 0.95 10.55 -1.19
CA LYS A 249 2.32 10.22 -0.79
C LYS A 249 3.32 11.14 -1.50
N LEU A 250 4.28 11.68 -0.75
CA LEU A 250 5.41 12.40 -1.32
C LEU A 250 6.51 11.41 -1.69
N GLY A 251 6.92 11.39 -2.96
CA GLY A 251 8.02 10.54 -3.42
C GLY A 251 9.37 10.96 -2.84
N ASN A 252 9.61 12.27 -2.74
CA ASN A 252 10.91 12.81 -2.34
C ASN A 252 10.80 13.70 -1.10
N SER A 253 11.89 13.74 -0.35
CA SER A 253 12.12 14.66 0.78
C SER A 253 13.54 15.19 0.68
N HIS A 254 13.76 16.47 0.97
CA HIS A 254 15.12 17.04 1.15
C HIS A 254 15.68 16.76 2.56
N ILE A 255 14.89 16.14 3.44
CA ILE A 255 15.34 15.65 4.75
C ILE A 255 15.75 14.19 4.57
N PRO A 256 17.04 13.86 4.79
CA PRO A 256 17.53 12.49 4.68
C PRO A 256 16.76 11.52 5.57
N GLY A 257 16.44 10.35 5.03
CA GLY A 257 15.70 9.29 5.72
C GLY A 257 14.18 9.45 5.70
N LEU A 258 13.67 10.53 5.10
CA LEU A 258 12.22 10.74 4.94
C LEU A 258 11.72 10.51 3.51
N GLU A 259 12.59 10.09 2.59
CA GLU A 259 12.22 9.72 1.23
C GLU A 259 11.15 8.62 1.24
N HIS A 260 10.08 8.82 0.47
CA HIS A 260 8.92 7.92 0.42
C HIS A 260 8.22 7.63 1.77
N THR A 261 8.48 8.40 2.82
CA THR A 261 7.84 8.21 4.15
C THR A 261 6.75 9.23 4.47
N VAL A 262 6.67 10.32 3.71
CA VAL A 262 5.78 11.44 4.03
C VAL A 262 4.50 11.30 3.23
N ALA A 263 3.36 11.38 3.90
CA ALA A 263 2.06 11.48 3.26
C ALA A 263 1.30 12.70 3.79
N ILE A 264 0.49 13.32 2.93
CA ILE A 264 -0.24 14.53 3.26
C ILE A 264 -1.74 14.35 3.01
N GLU A 265 -2.58 14.93 3.86
CA GLU A 265 -4.04 14.91 3.73
C GLU A 265 -4.58 16.30 3.47
N ASN A 266 -5.53 16.40 2.53
CA ASN A 266 -6.38 17.56 2.37
C ASN A 266 -7.51 17.56 3.42
N ALA A 267 -7.18 17.98 4.63
CA ALA A 267 -8.14 18.15 5.72
C ALA A 267 -8.90 19.50 5.66
N SER A 268 -8.71 20.30 4.61
CA SER A 268 -9.32 21.63 4.49
C SER A 268 -10.82 21.60 4.19
N SER A 269 -11.32 20.50 3.60
CA SER A 269 -12.74 20.38 3.27
C SER A 269 -13.61 20.19 4.52
N LEU A 270 -14.79 20.82 4.55
CA LEU A 270 -15.74 20.68 5.66
C LEU A 270 -16.11 19.21 5.92
N ALA A 271 -16.21 18.39 4.86
CA ALA A 271 -16.48 16.97 4.99
C ALA A 271 -15.32 16.22 5.68
N ALA A 272 -14.06 16.50 5.35
CA ALA A 272 -12.93 15.90 6.04
C ALA A 272 -12.89 16.31 7.53
N ARG A 273 -13.31 17.54 7.85
CA ARG A 273 -13.36 18.04 9.23
C ARG A 273 -14.46 17.41 10.09
N ILE A 274 -15.60 17.05 9.48
CA ILE A 274 -16.74 16.49 10.21
C ILE A 274 -16.68 14.96 10.27
N PHE A 275 -16.22 14.31 9.19
CA PHE A 275 -16.27 12.86 9.07
C PHE A 275 -14.89 12.24 9.32
N TRP A 276 -14.61 11.92 10.58
CA TRP A 276 -13.37 11.24 10.99
C TRP A 276 -13.09 9.95 10.20
N GLU A 277 -14.15 9.22 9.82
CA GLU A 277 -14.06 8.00 9.01
C GLU A 277 -13.40 8.25 7.65
N ARG A 278 -13.66 9.43 7.05
CA ARG A 278 -13.04 9.79 5.77
C ARG A 278 -11.54 9.98 5.94
N SER A 279 -11.10 10.68 6.98
CA SER A 279 -9.67 10.85 7.26
C SER A 279 -8.99 9.50 7.56
N ARG A 280 -9.68 8.59 8.27
CA ARG A 280 -9.16 7.23 8.49
C ARG A 280 -9.00 6.47 7.17
N LYS A 281 -9.99 6.55 6.27
CA LYS A 281 -9.90 5.90 4.94
C LYS A 281 -8.75 6.46 4.11
N ILE A 282 -8.59 7.78 4.05
CA ILE A 282 -7.48 8.40 3.34
C ILE A 282 -6.14 7.95 3.95
N LEU A 283 -6.00 7.97 5.27
CA LEU A 283 -4.79 7.48 5.92
C LEU A 283 -4.50 6.01 5.56
N THR A 284 -5.50 5.13 5.62
CA THR A 284 -5.36 3.72 5.23
C THR A 284 -4.97 3.56 3.75
N HIS A 285 -5.54 4.39 2.86
CA HIS A 285 -5.23 4.41 1.43
C HIS A 285 -3.77 4.80 1.18
N GLU A 286 -3.31 5.93 1.75
CA GLU A 286 -1.93 6.39 1.60
C GLU A 286 -0.92 5.43 2.25
N ASP A 287 -1.27 4.82 3.37
CA ASP A 287 -0.42 3.85 4.06
C ASP A 287 -0.24 2.56 3.23
N GLN A 288 -1.26 2.15 2.48
CA GLN A 288 -1.12 1.04 1.52
C GLN A 288 -0.13 1.39 0.41
N HIS A 289 -0.12 2.63 -0.09
CA HIS A 289 0.88 3.06 -1.08
C HIS A 289 2.32 3.03 -0.54
N ASN A 290 2.51 3.31 0.75
CA ASN A 290 3.83 3.21 1.40
C ASN A 290 4.28 1.75 1.54
N PHE A 291 3.37 0.86 1.94
CA PHE A 291 3.69 -0.56 2.01
C PHE A 291 3.96 -1.17 0.65
N ASN A 292 3.15 -0.84 -0.37
CA ASN A 292 3.36 -1.28 -1.73
C ASN A 292 4.74 -0.84 -2.27
N GLN A 293 5.14 0.40 -2.01
CA GLN A 293 6.46 0.90 -2.37
C GLN A 293 7.60 0.14 -1.68
N LEU A 294 7.41 -0.29 -0.43
CA LEU A 294 8.40 -1.12 0.27
C LEU A 294 8.73 -2.38 -0.53
N ILE A 295 7.69 -3.06 -1.01
CA ILE A 295 7.83 -4.27 -1.82
C ILE A 295 8.42 -3.94 -3.20
N ASP A 296 7.96 -2.86 -3.84
CA ASP A 296 8.46 -2.46 -5.17
C ASP A 296 9.95 -2.08 -5.14
N ASP A 297 10.41 -1.38 -4.11
CA ASP A 297 11.81 -0.99 -3.97
C ASP A 297 12.71 -2.19 -3.73
N ALA A 298 12.22 -3.18 -2.97
CA ALA A 298 12.92 -4.44 -2.78
C ALA A 298 12.97 -5.26 -4.07
N LEU A 299 11.88 -5.30 -4.85
CA LEU A 299 11.82 -5.93 -6.17
C LEU A 299 12.74 -5.25 -7.19
N SER A 300 12.82 -3.92 -7.12
CA SER A 300 13.61 -3.11 -8.05
C SER A 300 15.10 -3.10 -7.68
N GLY A 301 15.46 -3.57 -6.48
CA GLY A 301 16.84 -3.69 -6.01
C GLY A 301 17.62 -2.39 -6.18
N ASN A 302 17.31 -1.39 -5.33
CA ASN A 302 17.87 -0.02 -5.25
C ASN A 302 19.36 0.09 -5.68
N SER A 303 19.60 0.04 -6.98
CA SER A 303 20.90 0.12 -7.62
C SER A 303 21.01 1.45 -8.36
N ASN A 304 21.28 2.50 -7.59
CA ASN A 304 22.26 3.48 -8.06
C ASN A 304 23.65 2.83 -8.28
N GLU A 305 23.86 1.60 -7.80
CA GLU A 305 25.00 0.74 -8.11
C GLU A 305 24.54 -0.51 -8.86
N GLY A 306 24.60 -0.46 -10.19
CA GLY A 306 24.13 -1.50 -11.09
C GLY A 306 24.50 -2.91 -10.65
N LEU A 307 23.51 -3.65 -10.15
CA LEU A 307 23.58 -5.09 -9.96
C LEU A 307 22.30 -5.66 -10.51
N ASN A 308 22.40 -6.15 -11.75
CA ASN A 308 21.43 -7.01 -12.37
C ASN A 308 21.38 -8.32 -11.55
N PRO A 309 20.37 -8.54 -10.69
CA PRO A 309 20.39 -9.66 -9.78
C PRO A 309 20.25 -10.94 -10.60
N ALA A 310 21.20 -11.86 -10.41
CA ALA A 310 21.24 -13.21 -10.98
C ALA A 310 21.63 -13.38 -12.48
N GLY A 311 22.18 -12.37 -13.17
CA GLY A 311 22.51 -12.54 -14.60
C GLY A 311 21.27 -12.87 -15.44
N ILE A 312 20.10 -12.48 -14.93
CA ILE A 312 18.86 -12.39 -15.67
C ILE A 312 19.13 -11.28 -16.69
N GLU A 313 19.41 -11.61 -17.95
CA GLU A 313 19.06 -10.66 -18.99
C GLU A 313 17.55 -10.48 -18.85
N PRO A 314 17.04 -9.30 -18.40
CA PRO A 314 15.61 -9.05 -18.49
C PRO A 314 15.25 -9.33 -19.94
N PRO A 315 14.29 -10.21 -20.23
CA PRO A 315 14.07 -10.75 -21.57
C PRO A 315 14.07 -9.62 -22.58
N LEU A 316 15.19 -9.45 -23.31
CA LEU A 316 15.50 -8.35 -24.23
C LEU A 316 14.45 -7.22 -24.22
N ILE A 317 14.42 -6.41 -23.16
CA ILE A 317 13.59 -5.18 -23.13
C ILE A 317 14.25 -4.10 -24.02
N GLU A 318 15.46 -4.35 -24.54
CA GLU A 318 16.23 -3.43 -25.41
C GLU A 318 15.53 -3.02 -26.73
N THR A 319 14.33 -3.53 -27.02
CA THR A 319 13.52 -3.09 -28.17
C THR A 319 12.10 -2.66 -27.84
N GLN A 320 11.69 -2.58 -26.57
CA GLN A 320 10.36 -2.09 -26.25
C GLN A 320 10.28 -0.59 -26.51
N ASN A 321 9.34 -0.21 -27.39
CA ASN A 321 9.06 1.17 -27.73
C ASN A 321 8.71 1.94 -26.46
N ASP A 322 9.16 3.20 -26.28
CA ASP A 322 8.88 4.05 -25.10
C ASP A 322 7.40 4.06 -24.66
N ARG A 323 6.50 3.79 -25.62
CA ARG A 323 5.06 3.65 -25.37
C ARG A 323 4.68 2.41 -24.55
N GLU A 324 5.30 1.26 -24.82
CA GLU A 324 5.03 0.02 -24.09
C GLU A 324 5.47 0.15 -22.63
N LEU A 325 6.61 0.82 -22.40
CA LEU A 325 7.07 1.17 -21.06
C LEU A 325 6.09 2.12 -20.36
N SER A 326 5.64 3.18 -21.03
CA SER A 326 4.65 4.09 -20.44
C SER A 326 3.32 3.41 -20.12
N ASP A 327 2.84 2.49 -20.96
CA ASP A 327 1.61 1.74 -20.69
C ASP A 327 1.80 0.76 -19.51
N PHE A 328 3.00 0.18 -19.37
CA PHE A 328 3.37 -0.66 -18.24
C PHE A 328 3.35 0.14 -16.92
N ASP A 329 3.97 1.32 -16.88
CA ASP A 329 3.97 2.20 -15.69
C ASP A 329 2.56 2.62 -15.29
N ILE A 330 1.70 2.92 -16.28
CA ILE A 330 0.29 3.20 -16.04
C ILE A 330 -0.42 1.98 -15.46
N SER A 331 -0.10 0.77 -15.93
CA SER A 331 -0.70 -0.47 -15.41
C SER A 331 -0.34 -0.70 -13.93
N LEU A 332 0.92 -0.44 -13.55
CA LEU A 332 1.37 -0.49 -12.15
C LEU A 332 0.66 0.57 -11.30
N SER A 333 0.51 1.79 -11.82
CA SER A 333 -0.22 2.86 -11.14
C SER A 333 -1.68 2.48 -10.88
N VAL A 334 -2.38 1.92 -11.88
CA VAL A 334 -3.77 1.44 -11.72
C VAL A 334 -3.85 0.34 -10.66
N GLN A 335 -2.93 -0.61 -10.71
CA GLN A 335 -2.83 -1.70 -9.75
C GLN A 335 -2.67 -1.18 -8.31
N ASN A 336 -1.74 -0.26 -8.10
CA ASN A 336 -1.48 0.34 -6.79
C ASN A 336 -2.73 1.07 -6.25
N GLU A 337 -3.43 1.85 -7.09
CA GLU A 337 -4.67 2.53 -6.69
C GLU A 337 -5.82 1.58 -6.38
N ILE A 338 -6.01 0.52 -7.17
CA ILE A 338 -7.05 -0.49 -6.87
C ILE A 338 -6.77 -1.14 -5.52
N CYS A 339 -5.53 -1.55 -5.25
CA CYS A 339 -5.16 -2.15 -3.98
C CYS A 339 -5.37 -1.19 -2.79
N ALA A 340 -5.00 0.08 -2.94
CA ALA A 340 -5.19 1.09 -1.90
C ALA A 340 -6.66 1.36 -1.57
N TYR A 341 -7.52 1.51 -2.59
CA TYR A 341 -8.95 1.66 -2.35
C TYR A 341 -9.62 0.37 -1.84
N VAL A 342 -9.16 -0.81 -2.24
CA VAL A 342 -9.68 -2.05 -1.68
C VAL A 342 -9.38 -2.08 -0.18
N LYS A 343 -8.15 -1.70 0.21
CA LYS A 343 -7.69 -1.65 1.61
C LYS A 343 -8.47 -0.65 2.46
N ASP A 344 -8.85 0.52 1.91
CA ASP A 344 -9.65 1.52 2.64
C ASP A 344 -11.13 1.13 2.84
N GLY A 345 -11.53 -0.01 2.27
CA GLY A 345 -12.87 -0.56 2.37
C GLY A 345 -13.84 -0.04 1.30
N SER A 346 -13.35 0.65 0.27
CA SER A 346 -14.18 1.07 -0.86
C SER A 346 -14.80 -0.12 -1.59
N ASP A 347 -16.01 0.07 -2.08
CA ASP A 347 -16.68 -0.91 -2.93
C ASP A 347 -16.26 -0.79 -4.41
N ALA A 348 -16.56 -1.81 -5.21
CA ALA A 348 -16.18 -1.88 -6.61
C ALA A 348 -16.71 -0.72 -7.47
N GLU A 349 -17.90 -0.19 -7.17
CA GLU A 349 -18.49 0.93 -7.91
C GLU A 349 -17.77 2.24 -7.55
N SER A 350 -17.48 2.45 -6.27
CA SER A 350 -16.71 3.60 -5.78
C SER A 350 -15.33 3.65 -6.43
N ILE A 351 -14.57 2.55 -6.42
CA ILE A 351 -13.23 2.45 -7.05
C ILE A 351 -13.30 2.79 -8.54
N ARG A 352 -14.26 2.15 -9.24
CA ARG A 352 -14.49 2.41 -10.66
C ARG A 352 -14.77 3.88 -10.92
N ASN A 353 -15.57 4.52 -10.08
CA ASN A 353 -15.90 5.93 -10.21
C ASN A 353 -14.69 6.82 -9.91
N TYR A 354 -13.86 6.50 -8.92
CA TYR A 354 -12.62 7.23 -8.68
C TYR A 354 -11.69 7.16 -9.89
N LEU A 355 -11.49 5.99 -10.48
CA LEU A 355 -10.52 5.78 -11.57
C LEU A 355 -11.02 6.17 -12.97
N LEU A 356 -12.33 6.08 -13.25
CA LEU A 356 -12.88 6.23 -14.61
C LEU A 356 -13.82 7.43 -14.81
N LYS A 357 -14.13 8.22 -13.77
CA LYS A 357 -15.02 9.38 -13.94
C LYS A 357 -14.32 10.48 -14.75
N ARG A 358 -15.10 11.23 -15.55
CA ARG A 358 -14.56 12.24 -16.48
C ARG A 358 -13.74 13.35 -15.79
N ASP A 359 -14.04 13.68 -14.55
CA ASP A 359 -13.34 14.69 -13.75
C ASP A 359 -12.31 14.10 -12.77
N THR A 360 -11.96 12.81 -12.91
CA THR A 360 -10.95 12.17 -12.07
C THR A 360 -9.60 12.87 -12.11
N ILE A 361 -8.88 12.78 -10.99
CA ILE A 361 -7.50 13.24 -10.81
C ILE A 361 -6.48 12.32 -11.50
N TYR A 362 -6.85 11.07 -11.78
CA TYR A 362 -6.00 10.07 -12.44
C TYR A 362 -5.89 10.32 -13.95
N THR A 363 -5.17 11.38 -14.30
CA THR A 363 -5.00 11.83 -15.69
C THR A 363 -4.06 10.94 -16.50
N TYR A 364 -3.23 10.12 -15.85
CA TYR A 364 -2.36 9.16 -16.52
C TYR A 364 -3.15 8.20 -17.43
N GLY A 365 -4.39 7.86 -17.06
CA GLY A 365 -5.26 7.01 -17.89
C GLY A 365 -5.61 7.61 -19.25
N GLU A 366 -5.49 8.94 -19.42
CA GLU A 366 -5.71 9.59 -20.71
C GLU A 366 -4.60 9.31 -21.73
N LYS A 367 -3.42 8.92 -21.24
CA LYS A 367 -2.24 8.61 -22.06
C LYS A 367 -2.21 7.14 -22.50
N TYR A 368 -2.87 6.26 -21.74
CA TYR A 368 -2.87 4.81 -21.96
C TYR A 368 -3.48 4.42 -23.31
N LYS A 369 -2.68 3.80 -24.19
CA LYS A 369 -3.10 3.37 -25.55
C LYS A 369 -3.96 4.41 -26.26
N LYS A 370 -3.49 5.66 -26.29
CA LYS A 370 -4.28 6.83 -26.74
C LYS A 370 -4.82 6.67 -28.16
N GLU A 371 -4.16 5.90 -29.02
CA GLU A 371 -4.59 5.56 -30.37
C GLU A 371 -5.93 4.80 -30.42
N ASN A 372 -6.30 4.10 -29.35
CA ASN A 372 -7.54 3.32 -29.27
C ASN A 372 -8.72 4.12 -28.69
N LYS A 373 -8.55 5.43 -28.51
CA LYS A 373 -9.55 6.33 -27.94
C LYS A 373 -10.56 6.78 -29.00
N LYS A 374 -11.85 6.53 -28.77
CA LYS A 374 -12.89 7.05 -29.66
C LYS A 374 -13.04 8.57 -29.49
N ASN A 375 -13.46 9.24 -30.57
CA ASN A 375 -13.66 10.68 -30.58
C ASN A 375 -14.59 11.12 -29.42
N GLY A 376 -14.09 12.01 -28.57
CA GLY A 376 -14.84 12.59 -27.45
C GLY A 376 -14.85 11.78 -26.15
N GLU A 377 -14.32 10.55 -26.13
CA GLU A 377 -14.12 9.80 -24.88
C GLU A 377 -12.95 10.40 -24.08
N LYS A 378 -12.87 10.15 -22.76
CA LYS A 378 -11.72 10.58 -21.94
C LYS A 378 -10.63 9.51 -21.90
N PHE A 379 -11.03 8.25 -21.85
CA PHE A 379 -10.15 7.09 -21.73
C PHE A 379 -10.30 6.19 -22.94
N SER A 380 -9.25 5.46 -23.29
CA SER A 380 -9.34 4.37 -24.26
C SER A 380 -10.17 3.21 -23.69
N GLN A 381 -10.75 2.40 -24.57
CA GLN A 381 -11.48 1.21 -24.13
C GLN A 381 -10.54 0.23 -23.38
N ASP A 382 -9.28 0.14 -23.79
CA ASP A 382 -8.28 -0.71 -23.14
C ASP A 382 -8.00 -0.27 -21.69
N TYR A 383 -7.94 1.04 -21.41
CA TYR A 383 -7.80 1.53 -20.04
C TYR A 383 -9.03 1.18 -19.18
N ILE A 384 -10.23 1.33 -19.75
CA ILE A 384 -11.48 0.97 -19.06
C ILE A 384 -11.48 -0.54 -18.74
N ASP A 385 -11.09 -1.37 -19.70
CA ASP A 385 -11.03 -2.82 -19.52
C ASP A 385 -9.96 -3.28 -18.53
N LEU A 386 -8.82 -2.58 -18.48
CA LEU A 386 -7.76 -2.77 -17.48
C LEU A 386 -8.29 -2.52 -16.08
N VAL A 387 -8.87 -1.34 -15.84
CA VAL A 387 -9.41 -0.95 -14.53
C VAL A 387 -10.57 -1.85 -14.12
N GLU A 388 -11.57 -2.06 -14.98
CA GLU A 388 -12.72 -2.90 -14.63
C GLU A 388 -12.32 -4.37 -14.46
N GLY A 389 -11.35 -4.86 -15.24
CA GLY A 389 -10.79 -6.20 -15.09
C GLY A 389 -10.11 -6.39 -13.73
N GLY A 390 -9.26 -5.44 -13.33
CA GLY A 390 -8.60 -5.46 -12.03
C GLY A 390 -9.58 -5.43 -10.86
N ILE A 391 -10.58 -4.53 -10.91
CA ILE A 391 -11.64 -4.46 -9.89
C ILE A 391 -12.41 -5.78 -9.80
N VAL A 392 -12.82 -6.36 -10.94
CA VAL A 392 -13.55 -7.65 -10.93
C VAL A 392 -12.71 -8.74 -10.28
N ALA A 393 -11.42 -8.83 -10.62
CA ALA A 393 -10.53 -9.86 -10.09
C ALA A 393 -10.44 -9.80 -8.56
N VAL A 394 -10.18 -8.62 -7.99
CA VAL A 394 -10.09 -8.46 -6.53
C VAL A 394 -11.41 -8.82 -5.84
N PHE A 395 -12.54 -8.31 -6.34
CA PHE A 395 -13.84 -8.56 -5.72
C PHE A 395 -14.35 -9.99 -5.93
N ASP A 396 -13.88 -10.69 -6.94
CA ASP A 396 -14.11 -12.13 -7.08
C ASP A 396 -13.43 -12.90 -5.95
N LEU A 397 -12.17 -12.58 -5.61
CA LEU A 397 -11.50 -13.21 -4.46
C LEU A 397 -12.26 -12.92 -3.17
N ILE A 398 -12.59 -11.66 -2.89
CA ILE A 398 -13.33 -11.26 -1.68
C ILE A 398 -14.67 -11.99 -1.58
N LYS A 399 -15.41 -12.11 -2.69
CA LYS A 399 -16.67 -12.84 -2.73
C LYS A 399 -16.51 -14.34 -2.42
N HIS A 400 -15.34 -14.91 -2.68
CA HIS A 400 -15.01 -16.30 -2.37
C HIS A 400 -14.33 -16.46 -0.99
N GLY A 401 -14.36 -15.42 -0.16
CA GLY A 401 -13.97 -15.49 1.25
C GLY A 401 -12.54 -15.05 1.55
N TYR A 402 -11.79 -14.56 0.57
CA TYR A 402 -10.50 -13.92 0.82
C TYR A 402 -10.71 -12.60 1.56
N SER A 403 -9.84 -12.30 2.53
CA SER A 403 -9.76 -10.96 3.10
C SER A 403 -9.25 -9.96 2.05
N ARG A 404 -9.35 -8.65 2.34
CA ARG A 404 -8.83 -7.61 1.42
C ARG A 404 -7.32 -7.66 1.35
N GLU A 405 -6.69 -7.95 2.48
CA GLU A 405 -5.26 -8.13 2.68
C GLU A 405 -4.75 -9.29 1.84
N GLU A 406 -5.39 -10.45 1.93
CA GLU A 406 -5.03 -11.63 1.15
C GLU A 406 -5.24 -11.40 -0.35
N ALA A 407 -6.35 -10.76 -0.73
CA ALA A 407 -6.61 -10.45 -2.13
C ALA A 407 -5.59 -9.46 -2.71
N ASN A 408 -5.21 -8.43 -1.93
CA ASN A 408 -4.16 -7.48 -2.31
C ASN A 408 -2.81 -8.17 -2.42
N ALA A 409 -2.38 -8.90 -1.39
CA ALA A 409 -1.09 -9.58 -1.39
C ALA A 409 -0.97 -10.61 -2.54
N LEU A 410 -2.06 -11.33 -2.86
CA LEU A 410 -2.07 -12.30 -3.97
C LEU A 410 -1.93 -11.63 -5.34
N LEU A 411 -2.55 -10.47 -5.52
CA LEU A 411 -2.63 -9.81 -6.82
C LEU A 411 -1.52 -8.77 -7.02
N TYR A 412 -1.02 -8.13 -5.97
CA TYR A 412 -0.03 -7.06 -6.07
C TYR A 412 1.33 -7.53 -6.60
N THR A 413 1.70 -8.78 -6.40
CA THR A 413 2.94 -9.32 -6.98
C THR A 413 2.81 -9.73 -8.45
N GLU A 414 1.61 -9.62 -9.02
CA GLU A 414 1.30 -10.02 -10.38
C GLU A 414 0.95 -8.78 -11.19
N ASN A 415 1.35 -8.75 -12.46
CA ASN A 415 0.88 -7.67 -13.33
C ASN A 415 -0.65 -7.77 -13.50
N ILE A 416 -1.35 -6.63 -13.39
CA ILE A 416 -2.80 -6.50 -13.53
C ILE A 416 -3.42 -7.17 -14.77
N PHE A 417 -2.69 -7.29 -15.89
CA PHE A 417 -3.16 -8.02 -17.08
C PHE A 417 -3.41 -9.51 -16.80
N TYR A 418 -2.74 -10.08 -15.80
CA TYR A 418 -2.84 -11.48 -15.44
C TYR A 418 -3.75 -11.74 -14.24
N TRP A 419 -4.26 -10.71 -13.57
CA TRP A 419 -5.09 -10.88 -12.36
C TRP A 419 -6.29 -11.80 -12.59
N GLY A 420 -6.99 -11.65 -13.73
CA GLY A 420 -8.08 -12.56 -14.08
C GLY A 420 -7.64 -14.02 -14.11
N ASN A 421 -6.51 -14.32 -14.75
CA ASN A 421 -5.96 -15.68 -14.81
C ASN A 421 -5.51 -16.20 -13.44
N VAL A 422 -4.95 -15.32 -12.60
CA VAL A 422 -4.56 -15.65 -11.22
C VAL A 422 -5.80 -16.06 -10.42
N VAL A 423 -6.87 -15.26 -10.48
CA VAL A 423 -8.14 -15.54 -9.81
C VAL A 423 -8.78 -16.83 -10.33
N GLU A 424 -8.81 -17.06 -11.64
CA GLU A 424 -9.37 -18.30 -12.20
C GLU A 424 -8.64 -19.56 -11.70
N LYS A 425 -7.30 -19.49 -11.66
CA LYS A 425 -6.47 -20.58 -11.13
C LYS A 425 -6.72 -20.79 -9.65
N GLN A 426 -6.75 -19.70 -8.89
CA GLN A 426 -6.92 -19.71 -7.45
C GLN A 426 -8.29 -20.24 -7.02
N LEU A 427 -9.35 -19.90 -7.77
CA LEU A 427 -10.71 -20.34 -7.49
C LEU A 427 -11.05 -21.69 -8.13
N GLY A 428 -10.14 -22.29 -8.90
CA GLY A 428 -10.36 -23.54 -9.65
C GLY A 428 -11.50 -23.45 -10.66
N LYS A 429 -11.88 -22.24 -11.08
CA LYS A 429 -13.07 -21.97 -11.91
C LYS A 429 -12.70 -21.00 -13.02
N ARG A 430 -12.64 -21.52 -14.25
CA ARG A 430 -12.54 -20.69 -15.44
C ARG A 430 -13.88 -20.01 -15.72
N LYS A 431 -13.90 -18.68 -15.77
CA LYS A 431 -15.10 -17.95 -16.16
C LYS A 431 -15.25 -18.07 -17.68
N SER A 432 -16.49 -18.22 -18.14
CA SER A 432 -16.75 -18.03 -19.57
C SER A 432 -16.61 -16.54 -19.90
N ILE A 433 -16.19 -16.22 -21.12
CA ILE A 433 -16.15 -14.83 -21.63
C ILE A 433 -17.50 -14.13 -21.41
N LYS A 434 -18.62 -14.85 -21.59
CA LYS A 434 -19.97 -14.33 -21.31
C LYS A 434 -20.16 -13.94 -19.84
N GLN A 435 -19.62 -14.72 -18.91
CA GLN A 435 -19.72 -14.46 -17.47
C GLN A 435 -18.86 -13.26 -17.07
N GLU A 436 -17.64 -13.15 -17.60
CA GLU A 436 -16.77 -11.98 -17.39
C GLU A 436 -17.43 -10.69 -17.91
N LEU A 437 -17.93 -10.72 -19.15
CA LEU A 437 -18.65 -9.59 -19.73
C LEU A 437 -19.90 -9.24 -18.93
N LYS A 438 -20.58 -10.23 -18.34
CA LYS A 438 -21.75 -10.01 -17.47
C LYS A 438 -21.33 -9.34 -16.16
N ASP A 439 -20.23 -9.74 -15.55
CA ASP A 439 -19.74 -9.16 -14.31
C ASP A 439 -19.22 -7.73 -14.54
N LYS A 440 -18.48 -7.46 -15.63
CA LYS A 440 -18.16 -6.09 -16.08
C LYS A 440 -19.43 -5.26 -16.35
N LYS A 441 -20.44 -5.84 -16.99
CA LYS A 441 -21.74 -5.17 -17.21
C LYS A 441 -22.49 -4.87 -15.92
N LYS A 442 -22.35 -5.67 -14.85
CA LYS A 442 -22.95 -5.34 -13.56
C LYS A 442 -22.33 -4.07 -12.99
N LEU A 443 -21.00 -3.93 -13.04
CA LEU A 443 -20.31 -2.71 -12.61
C LEU A 443 -20.78 -1.47 -13.39
N THR A 444 -21.02 -1.60 -14.69
CA THR A 444 -21.48 -0.48 -15.53
C THR A 444 -22.99 -0.22 -15.46
N SER A 445 -23.82 -1.24 -15.21
CA SER A 445 -25.29 -1.10 -15.20
C SER A 445 -25.86 -0.51 -13.90
N LEU A 446 -25.12 -0.61 -12.78
CA LEU A 446 -25.41 0.15 -11.55
C LEU A 446 -25.50 1.66 -11.83
N ARG A 447 -24.62 2.18 -12.70
CA ARG A 447 -24.63 3.55 -13.22
C ARG A 447 -25.97 3.98 -13.86
N GLY A 448 -26.66 3.04 -14.51
CA GLY A 448 -27.92 3.28 -15.21
C GLY A 448 -29.16 3.29 -14.31
N ARG A 449 -29.06 2.75 -13.08
CA ARG A 449 -30.13 2.82 -12.08
C ARG A 449 -30.08 4.13 -11.28
N ILE A 450 -28.89 4.62 -10.94
CA ILE A 450 -28.72 5.90 -10.22
C ILE A 450 -29.08 7.08 -11.12
N LYS A 451 -28.69 7.08 -12.40
CA LYS A 451 -29.11 8.13 -13.35
C LYS A 451 -30.63 8.26 -13.53
N ARG A 452 -31.41 7.22 -13.24
CA ARG A 452 -32.89 7.24 -13.30
C ARG A 452 -33.56 7.63 -11.97
N LEU A 453 -32.78 7.74 -10.90
CA LEU A 453 -33.25 8.17 -9.58
C LEU A 453 -32.95 9.66 -9.32
N PHE A 454 -32.06 10.26 -10.10
CA PHE A 454 -31.60 11.66 -9.95
C PHE A 454 -31.85 12.54 -11.18
N PHE A 455 -32.52 12.01 -12.19
CA PHE A 455 -33.15 12.71 -13.32
C PHE A 455 -34.51 12.07 -13.56
#